data_AF-A0A927RIG3-F1
#
_entry.id   AF-A0A927RIG3-F1
#
_cell.length_a   1.000
_cell.length_b   1.000
_cell.length_c   1.000
_cell.angle_alpha   90.00
_cell.angle_beta   90.00
_cell.angle_gamma   90.00
#
_symmetry.space_group_name_H-M   'P 1'
#
loop_
_entity.id
_entity.type
_entity.pdbx_description
1 polymer ?
#
loop_
_entity_poly.entity_id
_entity_poly.type
_entity_poly.pdbx_seq_one_letter_code
_entity_poly.pdbx_strand_id
1 'polypeptide(L)' 'MADMGTKEAAEKWGVTQATVQKWCRGGKISPTPTQDKKGSPWHIEQNATHPMSGKGEN' A
#
# COMPACT_ATOMS: atom_id res chain seq x y z
N MET A 1 12.90 -4.68 -9.51
CA MET A 1 12.32 -3.63 -8.66
C MET A 1 11.60 -4.38 -7.56
N ALA A 2 12.02 -4.25 -6.30
CA ALA A 2 11.43 -5.04 -5.22
C ALA A 2 10.06 -4.45 -4.88
N ASP A 3 9.01 -5.07 -5.41
CA ASP A 3 7.63 -4.87 -5.00
C ASP A 3 7.45 -5.43 -3.59
N MET A 4 6.84 -4.62 -2.71
CA MET A 4 6.49 -5.00 -1.35
C MET A 4 5.03 -5.42 -1.29
N GLY A 5 4.75 -6.44 -0.48
CA GLY A 5 3.39 -6.91 -0.23
C GLY A 5 2.58 -5.94 0.63
N THR A 6 1.25 -6.14 0.68
CA THR A 6 0.37 -5.42 1.63
C THR A 6 0.80 -5.53 3.09
N LYS A 7 1.46 -6.64 3.47
CA LYS A 7 1.99 -6.86 4.82
C LYS A 7 3.19 -5.97 5.10
N GLU A 8 4.18 -5.98 4.22
CA GLU A 8 5.35 -5.12 4.37
C GLU A 8 4.98 -3.64 4.30
N ALA A 9 4.07 -3.25 3.40
CA ALA A 9 3.54 -1.90 3.32
C ALA A 9 2.84 -1.47 4.62
N ALA A 10 2.10 -2.38 5.25
CA ALA A 10 1.45 -2.15 6.52
C ALA A 10 2.46 -1.90 7.65
N GLU A 11 3.51 -2.73 7.72
CA GLU A 11 4.59 -2.57 8.70
C GLU A 11 5.37 -1.27 8.47
N LYS A 12 5.69 -0.96 7.20
CA LYS A 12 6.41 0.27 6.80
C LYS A 12 5.62 1.54 7.13
N TRP A 13 4.31 1.54 6.90
CA TRP A 13 3.45 2.70 7.12
C TRP A 13 2.83 2.73 8.53
N GLY A 14 3.10 1.73 9.38
CA GLY A 14 2.53 1.65 10.73
C GLY A 14 1.01 1.46 10.76
N VAL A 15 0.43 0.86 9.73
CA VAL A 15 -1.02 0.65 9.59
C VAL A 15 -1.36 -0.84 9.53
N THR A 16 -2.64 -1.17 9.54
CA THR A 16 -3.07 -2.56 9.35
C THR A 16 -3.07 -2.95 7.87
N GLN A 17 -2.85 -4.24 7.58
CA GLN A 17 -3.00 -4.79 6.22
C GLN A 17 -4.38 -4.50 5.61
N ALA A 18 -5.44 -4.49 6.42
CA ALA A 18 -6.79 -4.16 5.96
C ALA A 18 -6.89 -2.70 5.46
N THR A 19 -6.21 -1.77 6.13
CA THR A 19 -6.10 -0.38 5.68
C THR A 19 -5.37 -0.28 4.35
N VAL A 20 -4.24 -0.97 4.20
CA VAL A 20 -3.48 -1.00 2.94
C VAL A 20 -4.32 -1.59 1.81
N GLN A 21 -5.03 -2.69 2.05
CA GLN A 21 -5.92 -3.29 1.05
C GLN A 21 -7.04 -2.35 0.61
N LYS A 22 -7.62 -1.57 1.54
CA LYS A 22 -8.61 -0.53 1.21
C LYS A 22 -8.00 0.55 0.33
N TRP A 23 -6.76 0.97 0.59
CA TRP A 23 -6.08 1.97 -0.23
C TRP A 23 -5.70 1.45 -1.61
N CYS A 24 -5.25 0.21 -1.71
CA CYS A 24 -5.03 -0.49 -2.98
C CYS A 24 -6.29 -0.50 -3.83
N ARG A 25 -7.41 -0.99 -3.27
CA ARG A 25 -8.71 -1.03 -3.97
C ARG A 25 -9.26 0.35 -4.30
N GLY A 26 -8.98 1.33 -3.45
CA GLY A 26 -9.44 2.70 -3.61
C GLY A 26 -8.55 3.58 -4.48
N GLY A 27 -7.46 3.05 -5.06
CA GLY A 27 -6.53 3.84 -5.88
C GLY A 27 -5.86 4.98 -5.12
N LYS A 28 -5.69 4.85 -3.80
CA LYS A 28 -5.11 5.91 -2.95
C LYS A 28 -3.60 5.81 -2.78
N ILE A 29 -3.01 4.71 -3.20
CA ILE A 29 -1.55 4.50 -3.21
C ILE A 29 -1.04 4.87 -4.59
N SER A 30 0.01 5.69 -4.64
CA SER A 30 0.67 6.08 -5.88
C SER A 30 2.15 5.73 -5.80
N PRO A 31 2.72 5.00 -6.76
CA PRO A 31 2.09 4.49 -7.98
C PRO A 31 1.05 3.39 -7.72
N THR A 32 0.12 3.22 -8.67
CA THR A 32 -1.04 2.34 -8.53
C THR A 32 -0.59 0.91 -8.25
N PRO A 33 -0.96 0.33 -7.11
CA PRO A 33 -0.57 -1.02 -6.77
C PRO A 33 -1.32 -2.03 -7.62
N THR A 34 -0.62 -3.04 -8.12
CA THR A 34 -1.17 -4.09 -8.98
C THR A 34 -1.38 -5.38 -8.19
N GLN A 35 -2.31 -6.22 -8.64
CA GLN A 35 -2.55 -7.54 -8.07
C GLN A 35 -2.79 -8.52 -9.21
N ASP A 36 -1.99 -9.59 -9.26
CA ASP A 36 -2.11 -10.63 -10.31
C ASP A 36 -3.48 -11.31 -10.32
N LYS A 37 -4.00 -11.66 -9.13
CA LYS A 37 -5.29 -12.33 -8.96
C LYS A 37 -5.88 -12.07 -7.59
N LYS A 38 -7.21 -12.19 -7.48
CA LYS A 38 -7.91 -12.10 -6.19
C LYS A 38 -7.35 -13.17 -5.23
N GLY A 39 -6.67 -12.73 -4.18
CA GLY A 39 -6.01 -13.61 -3.19
C GLY A 39 -4.50 -13.73 -3.35
N SER A 40 -3.92 -13.21 -4.43
CA SER A 40 -2.47 -13.00 -4.53
C SER A 40 -2.01 -11.78 -3.72
N PRO A 41 -0.73 -11.71 -3.34
CA PRO A 41 -0.16 -10.50 -2.77
C PRO A 41 -0.33 -9.31 -3.71
N TRP A 42 -0.49 -8.11 -3.14
CA TRP A 42 -0.44 -6.86 -3.91
C TRP A 42 1.02 -6.49 -4.16
N HIS A 43 1.30 -6.01 -5.36
CA HIS A 43 2.59 -5.45 -5.73
C HIS A 43 2.53 -3.94 -5.50
N ILE A 44 3.11 -3.50 -4.39
CA ILE A 44 3.20 -2.09 -4.02
C ILE A 44 4.67 -1.69 -4.14
N GLU A 45 4.99 -0.57 -4.79
CA GLU A 45 6.38 -0.11 -4.81
C GLU A 45 6.83 0.34 -3.42
N GLN A 46 8.08 0.06 -3.03
CA GLN A 46 8.61 0.47 -1.72
C GLN A 46 8.65 2.00 -1.53
N ASN A 47 8.73 2.74 -2.63
CA ASN A 47 8.68 4.20 -2.64
C ASN A 47 7.25 4.73 -2.85
N ALA A 48 6.23 3.86 -2.82
CA ALA A 48 4.87 4.30 -3.02
C ALA A 48 4.42 5.26 -1.91
N THR A 49 3.85 6.37 -2.34
CA THR A 49 3.17 7.34 -1.48
C THR A 49 1.78 6.82 -1.16
N HIS A 50 1.41 6.92 0.11
CA HIS A 50 0.12 6.52 0.63
C HIS A 50 -0.66 7.77 1.08
N PRO A 51 -2.00 7.72 1.15
CA PRO A 51 -2.81 8.92 1.41
C PRO A 51 -2.62 9.51 2.81
N MET A 52 -1.98 8.76 3.73
CA MET A 52 -1.62 9.26 5.06
C MET A 52 -0.30 10.03 5.06
N SER A 53 0.56 9.89 4.05
CA SER A 53 1.79 10.67 3.92
C SER A 53 1.52 12.17 3.70
N GLY A 54 0.26 12.57 3.46
CA GLY A 54 -0.17 13.96 3.29
C GLY A 54 -0.99 14.53 4.45
N LYS A 55 -1.14 13.81 5.57
CA LYS A 55 -1.82 14.34 6.77
C LYS A 55 -0.85 14.42 7.96
N GLY A 56 -0.23 15.58 8.07
CA GLY A 56 0.23 16.25 9.29
C GLY A 56 0.80 15.38 10.41
N GLU A 57 2.12 15.49 10.60
CA GLU A 57 2.63 15.82 11.94
C GLU A 57 1.81 17.02 12.47
N ASN A 58 1.06 16.81 13.56
CA ASN A 58 0.64 17.88 14.45
C ASN A 58 1.11 17.56 15.85
#